data_AF-A0A0U3TFF1-F1
#
_entry.id   AF-A0A0U3TFF1-F1
#
_cell.length_a   1.000
_cell.length_b   1.000
_cell.length_c   1.000
_cell.angle_alpha   90.00
_cell.angle_beta   90.00
_cell.angle_gamma   90.00
#
_symmetry.space_group_name_H-M   'P 1'
#
loop_
_entity.id
_entity.type
_entity.pdbx_description
1 polymer ?
#
loop_
_entity_poly.entity_id
_entity_poly.type
_entity_poly.pdbx_seq_one_letter_code
_entity_poly.pdbx_strand_id
1 'polypeptide(L)'
;MEEGVPGRFAREAARSRLGALPRAGRPHRRRPALPAGDRGEGQGARGATVLYANCSIEHRPYDQAEIDPALDPWRYFADRFAEVTEDGHSEIREAIEIIAGDEGPVVFHCTSGKDRTGLIASFVLTLLGVSAEQVGEDFALTELATERLTADWRAAHPGRELKWPGYGRAPAAVMELVFADLTARYGSVRGYLGQRVGITDAVTARLRDRLLAA
;
A
#
# COMPACT_ATOMS: atom_id res chain seq x y z
N MET A 1 63.67 -49.91 5.64
CA MET A 1 63.70 -49.87 7.12
C MET A 1 62.76 -48.78 7.56
N GLU A 2 62.12 -49.04 8.69
CA GLU A 2 60.88 -48.48 9.25
C GLU A 2 60.76 -46.95 9.31
N GLU A 3 59.53 -46.52 9.63
CA GLU A 3 59.08 -45.37 10.45
C GLU A 3 57.78 -44.85 9.80
N GLY A 4 56.61 -44.70 10.42
CA GLY A 4 56.12 -44.85 11.77
C GLY A 4 54.61 -44.53 11.78
N VAL A 5 53.89 -44.98 12.81
CA VAL A 5 52.48 -44.68 13.15
C VAL A 5 52.49 -43.59 14.26
N PRO A 6 51.41 -42.93 14.77
CA PRO A 6 50.08 -42.49 14.31
C PRO A 6 49.85 -40.95 14.46
N GLY A 7 48.69 -40.40 14.08
CA GLY A 7 48.32 -39.03 14.49
C GLY A 7 46.93 -38.53 14.11
N ARG A 8 46.05 -38.43 15.11
CA ARG A 8 44.73 -37.76 15.10
C ARG A 8 44.79 -36.35 14.50
N PHE A 9 43.82 -35.97 13.67
CA PHE A 9 43.11 -34.68 13.81
C PHE A 9 41.70 -34.80 13.24
N ALA A 10 40.75 -34.25 13.99
CA ALA A 10 39.32 -34.36 13.83
C ALA A 10 38.78 -33.58 12.62
N ARG A 11 37.70 -34.09 12.01
CA ARG A 11 36.57 -33.30 11.48
C ARG A 11 35.38 -34.22 11.22
N GLU A 12 34.55 -34.34 12.24
CA GLU A 12 33.23 -34.95 12.18
C GLU A 12 32.28 -33.92 11.54
N ALA A 13 31.93 -34.12 10.28
CA ALA A 13 30.91 -33.33 9.60
C ALA A 13 29.53 -33.92 9.96
N ALA A 14 28.96 -33.42 11.06
CA ALA A 14 27.56 -33.68 11.40
C ALA A 14 26.65 -33.05 10.33
N ARG A 15 26.05 -33.91 9.51
CA ARG A 15 24.93 -33.57 8.61
C ARG A 15 23.72 -33.20 9.48
N SER A 16 23.46 -31.91 9.63
CA SER A 16 22.23 -31.40 10.22
C SER A 16 21.14 -31.33 9.16
N ARG A 17 20.06 -32.07 9.42
CA ARG A 17 18.82 -32.10 8.67
C ARG A 17 18.09 -30.76 8.85
N LEU A 18 18.02 -29.95 7.79
CA LEU A 18 16.90 -29.04 7.60
C LEU A 18 16.19 -29.43 6.31
N GLY A 19 15.10 -30.19 6.48
CA GLY A 19 14.13 -30.38 5.43
C GLY A 19 13.55 -29.03 5.05
N ALA A 20 13.62 -28.69 3.76
CA ALA A 20 12.87 -27.59 3.19
C ALA A 20 11.38 -27.87 3.40
N LEU A 21 10.73 -27.08 4.26
CA LEU A 21 9.27 -27.05 4.35
C LEU A 21 8.74 -26.34 3.10
N PRO A 22 7.79 -26.94 2.35
CA PRO A 22 7.10 -26.21 1.30
C PRO A 22 6.18 -25.17 1.96
N ARG A 23 6.46 -23.88 1.76
CA ARG A 23 5.50 -22.81 2.06
C ARG A 23 4.44 -22.75 0.97
N ALA A 24 3.58 -23.77 0.92
CA ALA A 24 2.26 -23.60 0.34
C ALA A 24 1.44 -22.75 1.31
N GLY A 25 1.44 -21.44 1.10
CA GLY A 25 0.53 -20.54 1.81
C GLY A 25 -0.90 -21.07 1.63
N ARG A 26 -1.62 -21.27 2.73
CA ARG A 26 -3.05 -21.60 2.65
C ARG A 26 -3.73 -20.53 1.79
N PRO A 27 -4.60 -20.89 0.83
CA PRO A 27 -5.34 -19.89 0.08
C PRO A 27 -6.07 -19.01 1.08
N HIS A 28 -5.83 -17.70 1.04
CA HIS A 28 -6.62 -16.74 1.79
C HIS A 28 -8.08 -16.94 1.37
N ARG A 29 -8.90 -17.54 2.24
CA ARG A 29 -10.34 -17.52 2.05
C ARG A 29 -10.75 -16.06 2.06
N ARG A 30 -11.15 -15.52 0.90
CA ARG A 30 -11.72 -14.18 0.82
C ARG A 30 -12.97 -14.18 1.70
N ARG A 31 -12.92 -13.43 2.81
CA ARG A 31 -14.14 -13.07 3.53
C ARG A 31 -14.99 -12.18 2.61
N PRO A 32 -16.32 -12.17 2.76
CA PRO A 32 -17.16 -11.20 2.06
C PRO A 32 -16.63 -9.79 2.33
N ALA A 33 -16.70 -8.91 1.33
CA ALA A 33 -16.41 -7.50 1.54
C ALA A 33 -17.40 -6.96 2.60
N LEU A 34 -16.87 -6.19 3.55
CA LEU A 34 -17.72 -5.48 4.52
C LEU A 34 -18.51 -4.38 3.77
N PRO A 35 -19.70 -4.00 4.23
CA PRO A 35 -20.43 -2.88 3.67
C PRO A 35 -19.65 -1.56 3.84
N ALA A 36 -19.87 -0.60 2.95
CA ALA A 36 -19.27 0.73 3.07
C ALA A 36 -19.70 1.41 4.38
N GLY A 37 -18.76 2.04 5.07
CA GLY A 37 -19.00 2.70 6.36
C GLY A 37 -19.15 1.74 7.55
N ASP A 38 -18.95 0.44 7.33
CA ASP A 38 -18.99 -0.55 8.42
C ASP A 38 -17.85 -0.33 9.41
N ARG A 39 -18.19 -0.32 10.69
CA ARG A 39 -17.25 -0.14 11.80
C ARG A 39 -17.55 -1.14 12.90
N GLY A 40 -16.51 -1.65 13.54
CA GLY A 40 -16.72 -2.51 14.68
C GLY A 40 -15.45 -3.05 15.30
N GLU A 41 -15.65 -4.00 16.20
CA GLU A 41 -14.58 -4.70 16.89
C GLU A 41 -14.42 -6.11 16.29
N GLY A 42 -13.17 -6.48 16.03
CA GLY A 42 -12.78 -7.81 15.59
C GLY A 42 -11.70 -8.38 16.50
N GLN A 43 -11.37 -9.65 16.28
CA GLN A 43 -10.27 -10.32 16.97
C GLN A 43 -9.07 -10.49 16.04
N GLY A 44 -7.98 -9.83 16.39
CA GLY A 44 -6.68 -9.95 15.75
C GLY A 44 -5.90 -11.20 16.18
N ALA A 45 -4.68 -11.30 15.68
CA ALA A 45 -3.78 -12.37 16.08
C ALA A 45 -3.55 -12.37 17.60
N ARG A 46 -3.46 -13.55 18.21
CA ARG A 46 -3.24 -13.73 19.66
C ARG A 46 -4.34 -13.16 20.57
N GLY A 47 -5.55 -12.94 20.04
CA GLY A 47 -6.71 -12.55 20.84
C GLY A 47 -6.78 -11.05 21.15
N ALA A 48 -5.94 -10.22 20.53
CA ALA A 48 -6.04 -8.77 20.64
C ALA A 48 -7.33 -8.27 19.99
N THR A 49 -8.02 -7.31 20.63
CA THR A 49 -9.12 -6.59 19.99
C THR A 49 -8.57 -5.67 18.90
N VAL A 50 -9.20 -5.69 17.73
CA VAL A 50 -8.85 -4.82 16.60
C VAL A 50 -10.09 -4.05 16.23
N LEU A 51 -9.99 -2.72 16.23
CA LEU A 51 -11.03 -1.87 15.67
C LEU A 51 -10.86 -1.83 14.16
N TYR A 52 -11.95 -1.96 13.42
CA TYR A 52 -11.96 -1.86 11.97
C TYR A 52 -12.96 -0.82 11.50
N ALA A 53 -12.62 -0.18 10.38
CA ALA A 53 -13.49 0.71 9.65
C ALA A 53 -13.31 0.48 8.14
N ASN A 54 -14.41 0.25 7.43
CA ASN A 54 -14.41 0.08 5.99
C ASN A 54 -14.72 1.40 5.27
N CYS A 55 -13.68 2.20 5.06
CA CYS A 55 -13.75 3.40 4.24
C CYS A 55 -13.71 2.98 2.77
N SER A 56 -14.88 2.75 2.16
CA SER A 56 -15.01 2.33 0.77
C SER A 56 -14.74 3.49 -0.19
N ILE A 57 -13.48 3.95 -0.24
CA ILE A 57 -13.06 5.08 -1.09
C ILE A 57 -13.49 4.81 -2.52
N GLU A 58 -14.42 5.65 -2.99
CA GLU A 58 -15.04 5.50 -4.30
C GLU A 58 -13.99 5.65 -5.40
N HIS A 59 -14.15 4.83 -6.42
CA HIS A 59 -13.35 4.90 -7.62
C HIS A 59 -14.17 4.40 -8.80
N ARG A 60 -13.91 4.96 -9.97
CA ARG A 60 -14.50 4.44 -11.21
C ARG A 60 -13.89 3.06 -11.50
N PRO A 61 -14.69 2.05 -11.88
CA PRO A 61 -14.15 0.73 -12.19
C PRO A 61 -13.36 0.80 -13.51
N TYR A 62 -12.17 0.20 -13.52
CA TYR A 62 -11.38 -0.02 -14.73
C TYR A 62 -10.63 -1.35 -14.63
N ASP A 63 -10.46 -2.06 -15.74
CA ASP A 63 -9.66 -3.29 -15.81
C ASP A 63 -8.23 -2.94 -16.26
N GLN A 64 -7.28 -3.03 -15.33
CA GLN A 64 -5.86 -2.76 -15.63
C GLN A 64 -5.29 -3.68 -16.71
N ALA A 65 -5.83 -4.89 -16.86
CA ALA A 65 -5.33 -5.84 -17.85
C ALA A 65 -5.76 -5.51 -19.28
N GLU A 66 -6.79 -4.67 -19.45
CA GLU A 66 -7.38 -4.30 -20.74
C GLU A 66 -7.05 -2.84 -21.14
N ILE A 67 -6.17 -2.17 -20.39
CA ILE A 67 -5.69 -0.83 -20.73
C ILE A 67 -4.89 -0.90 -22.04
N ASP A 68 -5.19 0.02 -22.97
CA ASP A 68 -4.45 0.16 -24.21
C ASP A 68 -2.95 0.33 -23.92
N PRO A 69 -2.08 -0.61 -24.36
CA PRO A 69 -0.65 -0.54 -24.09
C PRO A 69 0.06 0.62 -24.78
N ALA A 70 -0.60 1.33 -25.72
CA ALA A 70 -0.05 2.53 -26.33
C ALA A 70 -0.15 3.78 -25.45
N LEU A 71 -0.94 3.75 -24.36
CA LEU A 71 -1.09 4.88 -23.44
C LEU A 71 0.15 5.05 -22.55
N ASP A 72 0.49 6.30 -22.23
CA ASP A 72 1.47 6.60 -21.18
C ASP A 72 0.94 6.04 -19.84
N PRO A 73 1.61 5.04 -19.25
CA PRO A 73 1.08 4.35 -18.07
C PRO A 73 1.05 5.26 -16.84
N TRP A 74 1.97 6.22 -16.73
CA TRP A 74 2.09 7.08 -15.56
C TRP A 74 1.05 8.18 -15.59
N ARG A 75 0.86 8.81 -16.75
CA ARG A 75 -0.23 9.77 -16.94
C ARG A 75 -1.58 9.10 -16.76
N TYR A 76 -1.76 7.90 -17.33
CA TYR A 76 -3.00 7.14 -17.14
C TYR A 76 -3.28 6.83 -15.67
N PHE A 77 -2.28 6.36 -14.91
CA PHE A 77 -2.45 6.12 -13.48
C PHE A 77 -2.78 7.40 -12.72
N ALA A 78 -2.08 8.49 -13.00
CA ALA A 78 -2.32 9.76 -12.34
C ALA A 78 -3.74 10.29 -12.64
N ASP A 79 -4.28 10.05 -13.84
CA ASP A 79 -5.68 10.38 -14.17
C ASP A 79 -6.68 9.53 -13.36
N ARG A 80 -6.40 8.24 -13.17
CA ARG A 80 -7.22 7.39 -12.29
C ARG A 80 -7.15 7.85 -10.83
N PHE A 81 -5.99 8.30 -10.37
CA PHE A 81 -5.83 8.86 -9.03
C PHE A 81 -6.60 10.17 -8.90
N ALA A 82 -6.59 11.02 -9.93
CA ALA A 82 -7.37 12.26 -9.96
C ALA A 82 -8.89 11.98 -9.87
N GLU A 83 -9.39 10.93 -10.51
CA GLU A 83 -10.78 10.48 -10.36
C GLU A 83 -11.08 10.05 -8.92
N VAL A 84 -10.18 9.28 -8.28
CA VAL A 84 -10.34 8.90 -6.87
C VAL A 84 -10.35 10.11 -5.94
N THR A 85 -9.51 11.11 -6.20
CA THR A 85 -9.49 12.34 -5.38
C THR A 85 -10.75 13.18 -5.55
N GLU A 86 -11.41 13.10 -6.70
CA GLU A 86 -12.65 13.84 -6.92
C GLU A 86 -13.85 13.10 -6.35
N ASP A 87 -13.98 11.82 -6.66
CA ASP A 87 -15.16 11.02 -6.32
C ASP A 87 -15.10 10.55 -4.85
N GLY A 88 -13.94 10.12 -4.36
CA GLY A 88 -13.76 9.50 -3.03
C GLY A 88 -13.36 10.45 -1.89
N HIS A 89 -13.58 11.75 -2.04
CA HIS A 89 -13.09 12.76 -1.10
C HIS A 89 -13.68 12.62 0.32
N SER A 90 -14.94 12.16 0.45
CA SER A 90 -15.59 11.94 1.76
C SER A 90 -14.94 10.80 2.53
N GLU A 91 -14.63 9.69 1.86
CA GLU A 91 -14.02 8.52 2.50
C GLU A 91 -12.53 8.76 2.74
N ILE A 92 -11.87 9.56 1.89
CA ILE A 92 -10.51 10.05 2.18
C ILE A 92 -10.51 10.87 3.47
N ARG A 93 -11.48 11.77 3.65
CA ARG A 93 -11.63 12.52 4.90
C ARG A 93 -11.81 11.59 6.08
N GLU A 94 -12.75 10.65 5.98
CA GLU A 94 -13.05 9.69 7.04
C GLU A 94 -11.81 8.88 7.44
N ALA A 95 -11.07 8.35 6.45
CA ALA A 95 -9.85 7.60 6.69
C ALA A 95 -8.78 8.43 7.43
N ILE A 96 -8.58 9.68 7.01
CA ILE A 96 -7.62 10.59 7.66
C ILE A 96 -8.06 10.94 9.09
N GLU A 97 -9.36 11.18 9.31
CA GLU A 97 -9.91 11.44 10.65
C GLU A 97 -9.77 10.23 11.58
N ILE A 98 -9.92 9.01 11.08
CA ILE A 98 -9.67 7.77 11.83
C ILE A 98 -8.19 7.64 12.20
N ILE A 99 -7.28 7.87 11.25
CA ILE A 99 -5.83 7.82 11.51
C ILE A 99 -5.42 8.88 12.56
N ALA A 100 -6.08 10.04 12.55
CA ALA A 100 -5.91 11.11 13.52
C ALA A 100 -6.46 10.79 14.92
N GLY A 101 -7.37 9.83 15.04
CA GLY A 101 -7.96 9.41 16.31
C GLY A 101 -6.97 8.61 17.15
N ASP A 102 -7.14 8.57 18.47
CA ASP A 102 -6.13 8.05 19.41
C ASP A 102 -6.31 6.56 19.80
N GLU A 103 -6.57 5.68 18.84
CA GLU A 103 -6.98 4.29 19.11
C GLU A 103 -5.82 3.26 19.02
N GLY A 104 -4.58 3.69 19.24
CA GLY A 104 -3.37 2.84 19.11
C GLY A 104 -2.86 2.68 17.66
N PRO A 105 -1.91 1.77 17.37
CA PRO A 105 -1.30 1.64 16.05
C PRO A 105 -2.32 1.33 14.94
N VAL A 106 -2.18 1.96 13.77
CA VAL A 106 -3.12 1.82 12.65
C VAL A 106 -2.45 1.12 11.46
N VAL A 107 -3.17 0.19 10.84
CA VAL A 107 -2.86 -0.38 9.53
C VAL A 107 -4.04 -0.11 8.60
N PHE A 108 -3.77 0.48 7.44
CA PHE A 108 -4.78 0.68 6.39
C PHE A 108 -4.32 0.00 5.09
N HIS A 109 -5.25 -0.56 4.35
CA HIS A 109 -4.96 -1.25 3.09
C HIS A 109 -6.15 -1.20 2.14
N CYS A 110 -5.89 -1.44 0.85
CA CYS A 110 -6.92 -1.73 -0.15
C CYS A 110 -6.77 -3.17 -0.65
N THR A 111 -7.14 -3.46 -1.90
CA THR A 111 -7.00 -4.82 -2.47
C THR A 111 -5.54 -5.16 -2.77
N SER A 112 -4.83 -4.29 -3.49
CA SER A 112 -3.41 -4.47 -3.85
C SER A 112 -2.46 -3.76 -2.90
N GLY A 113 -2.98 -2.83 -2.08
CA GLY A 113 -2.16 -1.95 -1.24
C GLY A 113 -1.48 -0.81 -2.00
N LYS A 114 -1.80 -0.59 -3.29
CA LYS A 114 -1.12 0.39 -4.15
C LYS A 114 -1.87 1.71 -4.29
N ASP A 115 -3.06 1.70 -4.90
CA ASP A 115 -3.65 2.93 -5.41
C ASP A 115 -4.30 3.79 -4.31
N ARG A 116 -5.41 3.34 -3.73
CA ARG A 116 -6.10 4.04 -2.62
C ARG A 116 -5.24 4.12 -1.37
N THR A 117 -4.49 3.07 -1.09
CA THR A 117 -3.52 3.06 0.03
C THR A 117 -2.42 4.09 -0.18
N GLY A 118 -1.85 4.17 -1.39
CA GLY A 118 -0.81 5.15 -1.72
C GLY A 118 -1.31 6.59 -1.63
N LEU A 119 -2.54 6.87 -2.06
CA LEU A 119 -3.16 8.19 -1.88
C LEU A 119 -3.28 8.57 -0.40
N ILE A 120 -3.85 7.69 0.44
CA ILE A 120 -3.98 7.96 1.88
C ILE A 120 -2.62 8.17 2.54
N ALA A 121 -1.64 7.30 2.26
CA ALA A 121 -0.28 7.45 2.77
C ALA A 121 0.33 8.81 2.37
N SER A 122 0.23 9.17 1.10
CA SER A 122 0.76 10.42 0.55
C SER A 122 0.13 11.66 1.18
N PHE A 123 -1.19 11.64 1.42
CA PHE A 123 -1.89 12.73 2.07
C PHE A 123 -1.54 12.85 3.55
N VAL A 124 -1.45 11.74 4.28
CA VAL A 124 -0.99 11.75 5.68
C VAL A 124 0.42 12.32 5.77
N LEU A 125 1.37 11.84 4.97
CA LEU A 125 2.75 12.35 4.96
C LEU A 125 2.80 13.85 4.62
N THR A 126 1.98 14.31 3.67
CA THR A 126 1.85 15.74 3.34
C THR A 126 1.33 16.57 4.53
N LEU A 127 0.37 16.05 5.29
CA LEU A 127 -0.16 16.68 6.51
C LEU A 127 0.87 16.67 7.67
N LEU A 128 1.77 15.69 7.68
CA LEU A 128 2.95 15.64 8.56
C LEU A 128 4.09 16.56 8.11
N GLY A 129 3.99 17.18 6.93
CA GLY A 129 4.98 18.15 6.43
C GLY A 129 6.19 17.50 5.75
N VAL A 130 6.07 16.24 5.34
CA VAL A 130 7.07 15.55 4.50
C VAL A 130 7.09 16.18 3.10
N SER A 131 8.27 16.25 2.47
CA SER A 131 8.40 16.85 1.14
C SER A 131 7.71 15.99 0.06
N ALA A 132 7.28 16.63 -1.04
CA ALA A 132 6.66 15.92 -2.16
C ALA A 132 7.59 14.85 -2.77
N GLU A 133 8.90 15.12 -2.80
CA GLU A 133 9.93 14.17 -3.25
C GLU A 133 9.95 12.90 -2.38
N GLN A 134 10.03 13.06 -1.05
CA GLN A 134 10.03 11.94 -0.12
C GLN A 134 8.70 11.16 -0.13
N VAL A 135 7.58 11.84 -0.37
CA VAL A 135 6.28 11.16 -0.56
C VAL A 135 6.29 10.32 -1.85
N GLY A 136 6.89 10.82 -2.93
CA GLY A 136 7.07 10.05 -4.16
C GLY A 136 7.98 8.83 -3.96
N GLU A 137 9.06 8.98 -3.19
CA GLU A 137 9.96 7.88 -2.83
C GLU A 137 9.26 6.80 -1.98
N ASP A 138 8.47 7.20 -0.98
CA ASP A 138 7.66 6.29 -0.15
C ASP A 138 6.68 5.50 -1.02
N PHE A 139 5.94 6.18 -1.90
CA PHE A 139 5.04 5.52 -2.85
C PHE A 139 5.80 4.51 -3.73
N ALA A 140 6.99 4.85 -4.19
CA ALA A 140 7.83 4.01 -5.03
C ALA A 140 8.30 2.71 -4.37
N LEU A 141 8.32 2.63 -3.03
CA LEU A 141 8.59 1.37 -2.32
C LEU A 141 7.56 0.28 -2.66
N THR A 142 6.39 0.64 -3.16
CA THR A 142 5.38 -0.31 -3.65
C THR A 142 5.88 -1.16 -4.82
N GLU A 143 6.90 -0.70 -5.57
CA GLU A 143 7.52 -1.48 -6.65
C GLU A 143 8.13 -2.81 -6.16
N LEU A 144 8.49 -2.90 -4.87
CA LEU A 144 8.96 -4.15 -4.26
C LEU A 144 7.89 -5.27 -4.28
N ALA A 145 6.62 -4.91 -4.45
CA ALA A 145 5.51 -5.85 -4.56
C ALA A 145 5.13 -6.20 -6.02
N THR A 146 5.69 -5.53 -7.03
CA THR A 146 5.29 -5.66 -8.45
C THR A 146 5.35 -7.11 -8.95
N GLU A 147 6.46 -7.81 -8.69
CA GLU A 147 6.63 -9.21 -9.11
C GLU A 147 5.56 -10.12 -8.51
N ARG A 148 5.29 -9.94 -7.21
CA ARG A 148 4.25 -10.70 -6.50
C ARG A 148 2.87 -10.40 -7.05
N LEU A 149 2.53 -9.12 -7.27
CA LEU A 149 1.23 -8.72 -7.82
C LEU A 149 1.00 -9.32 -9.21
N THR A 150 2.05 -9.34 -10.05
CA THR A 150 2.01 -9.92 -11.39
C THR A 150 1.82 -11.45 -11.33
N ALA A 151 2.53 -12.13 -10.42
CA ALA A 151 2.38 -13.57 -10.22
C ALA A 151 0.98 -13.94 -9.72
N ASP A 152 0.46 -13.21 -8.73
CA ASP A 152 -0.88 -13.40 -8.17
C ASP A 152 -1.96 -13.20 -9.26
N TRP A 153 -1.80 -12.21 -10.14
CA TRP A 153 -2.71 -11.99 -11.27
C TRP A 153 -2.70 -13.15 -12.26
N ARG A 154 -1.51 -13.62 -12.67
CA ARG A 154 -1.36 -14.73 -13.62
C ARG A 154 -1.96 -16.02 -13.08
N ALA A 155 -1.77 -16.29 -11.79
CA ALA A 155 -2.35 -17.46 -11.13
C ALA A 155 -3.89 -17.40 -11.08
N ALA A 156 -4.46 -16.21 -10.89
CA ALA A 156 -5.90 -16.01 -10.85
C ALA A 156 -6.58 -16.03 -12.24
N HIS A 157 -5.83 -15.85 -13.32
CA HIS A 157 -6.35 -15.71 -14.68
C HIS A 157 -5.65 -16.66 -15.67
N PRO A 158 -5.77 -17.99 -15.50
CA PRO A 158 -5.13 -18.95 -16.39
C PRO A 158 -5.60 -18.77 -17.84
N GLY A 159 -4.66 -18.72 -18.77
CA GLY A 159 -4.94 -18.55 -20.20
C GLY A 159 -5.17 -17.11 -20.66
N ARG A 160 -5.16 -16.11 -19.75
CA ARG A 160 -5.12 -14.69 -20.11
C ARG A 160 -3.69 -14.16 -20.12
N GLU A 161 -3.42 -13.24 -21.03
CA GLU A 161 -2.14 -12.53 -21.12
C GLU A 161 -2.26 -11.16 -20.45
N LEU A 162 -1.27 -10.80 -19.63
CA LEU A 162 -1.16 -9.48 -19.03
C LEU A 162 -0.43 -8.55 -20.01
N LYS A 163 -1.18 -7.72 -20.72
CA LYS A 163 -0.65 -6.90 -21.82
C LYS A 163 -0.15 -5.53 -21.40
N TRP A 164 -0.66 -5.00 -20.30
CA TRP A 164 -0.33 -3.65 -19.88
C TRP A 164 0.98 -3.58 -19.07
N PRO A 165 2.01 -2.83 -19.53
CA PRO A 165 3.32 -2.78 -18.87
C PRO A 165 3.30 -2.03 -17.54
N GLY A 166 2.25 -1.24 -17.28
CA GLY A 166 2.05 -0.53 -16.01
C GLY A 166 1.50 -1.40 -14.88
N TYR A 167 1.09 -2.65 -15.14
CA TYR A 167 0.45 -3.47 -14.12
C TYR A 167 1.36 -3.71 -12.91
N GLY A 168 0.84 -3.43 -11.72
CA GLY A 168 1.57 -3.55 -10.46
C GLY A 168 2.63 -2.46 -10.22
N ARG A 169 2.95 -1.63 -11.21
CA ARG A 169 3.97 -0.57 -11.13
C ARG A 169 3.50 0.63 -10.32
N ALA A 170 4.45 1.31 -9.69
CA ALA A 170 4.22 2.44 -8.80
C ALA A 170 5.41 3.41 -8.75
N PRO A 171 5.94 3.92 -9.87
CA PRO A 171 7.07 4.86 -9.81
C PRO A 171 6.66 6.19 -9.16
N ALA A 172 7.63 6.88 -8.56
CA ALA A 172 7.45 8.21 -7.94
C ALA A 172 6.79 9.21 -8.89
N ALA A 173 7.09 9.13 -10.19
CA ALA A 173 6.51 9.93 -11.26
C ALA A 173 4.96 9.96 -11.26
N VAL A 174 4.29 8.88 -10.83
CA VAL A 174 2.81 8.88 -10.70
C VAL A 174 2.38 9.89 -9.64
N MET A 175 3.03 9.89 -8.48
CA MET A 175 2.69 10.80 -7.39
C MET A 175 3.09 12.24 -7.70
N GLU A 176 4.19 12.45 -8.43
CA GLU A 176 4.59 13.76 -8.95
C GLU A 176 3.49 14.36 -9.85
N LEU A 177 2.97 13.58 -10.79
CA LEU A 177 1.87 13.99 -11.67
C LEU A 177 0.58 14.30 -10.90
N VAL A 178 0.22 13.46 -9.94
CA VAL A 178 -0.95 13.69 -9.08
C VAL A 178 -0.79 14.99 -8.28
N PHE A 179 0.38 15.20 -7.68
CA PHE A 179 0.64 16.39 -6.87
C PHE A 179 0.66 17.65 -7.73
N ALA A 180 1.18 17.57 -8.96
CA ALA A 180 1.13 18.65 -9.93
C ALA A 180 -0.32 19.01 -10.29
N ASP A 181 -1.16 18.02 -10.57
CA ASP A 181 -2.58 18.24 -10.92
C ASP A 181 -3.37 18.86 -9.76
N LEU A 182 -3.18 18.34 -8.54
CA LEU A 182 -3.81 18.91 -7.34
C LEU A 182 -3.33 20.33 -7.05
N THR A 183 -2.03 20.58 -7.22
CA THR A 183 -1.45 21.91 -7.03
C THR A 183 -1.97 22.90 -8.06
N ALA A 184 -2.08 22.50 -9.33
CA ALA A 184 -2.63 23.34 -10.39
C ALA A 184 -4.09 23.74 -10.12
N ARG A 185 -4.89 22.83 -9.53
CA ARG A 185 -6.32 23.06 -9.26
C ARG A 185 -6.61 23.78 -7.94
N TYR A 186 -5.86 23.48 -6.89
CA TYR A 186 -6.15 23.93 -5.51
C TYR A 186 -5.04 24.78 -4.90
N GLY A 187 -3.99 25.10 -5.66
CA GLY A 187 -2.82 25.86 -5.22
C GLY A 187 -1.77 25.05 -4.44
N SER A 188 -2.16 23.93 -3.83
CA SER A 188 -1.28 22.93 -3.23
C SER A 188 -2.06 21.66 -2.89
N VAL A 189 -1.36 20.55 -2.60
CA VAL A 189 -1.99 19.33 -2.08
C VAL A 189 -2.70 19.58 -0.73
N ARG A 190 -2.12 20.40 0.15
CA ARG A 190 -2.79 20.87 1.38
C ARG A 190 -4.05 21.69 1.07
N GLY A 191 -4.00 22.50 0.02
CA GLY A 191 -5.15 23.25 -0.50
C GLY A 191 -6.29 22.33 -0.89
N TYR A 192 -6.02 21.25 -1.62
CA TYR A 192 -7.00 20.20 -1.94
C TYR A 192 -7.57 19.56 -0.66
N LEU A 193 -6.71 19.15 0.27
CA LEU A 193 -7.12 18.51 1.52
C LEU A 193 -8.02 19.43 2.37
N GLY A 194 -7.74 20.73 2.41
CA GLY A 194 -8.58 21.70 3.12
C GLY A 194 -9.88 22.02 2.38
N GLN A 195 -9.80 22.36 1.10
CA GLN A 195 -10.92 22.92 0.33
C GLN A 195 -11.90 21.87 -0.18
N ARG A 196 -11.41 20.72 -0.68
CA ARG A 196 -12.25 19.69 -1.30
C ARG A 196 -12.55 18.54 -0.35
N VAL A 197 -11.56 18.09 0.40
CA VAL A 197 -11.70 16.97 1.36
C VAL A 197 -12.28 17.45 2.68
N GLY A 198 -11.96 18.68 3.12
CA GLY A 198 -12.47 19.26 4.37
C GLY A 198 -11.63 18.92 5.61
N ILE A 199 -10.35 18.62 5.43
CA ILE A 199 -9.39 18.43 6.54
C ILE A 199 -9.10 19.77 7.19
N THR A 200 -9.45 19.88 8.48
CA THR A 200 -9.22 21.09 9.26
C THR A 200 -7.81 21.13 9.87
N ASP A 201 -7.38 22.31 10.29
CA ASP A 201 -6.12 22.47 11.04
C ASP A 201 -6.14 21.67 12.34
N ALA A 202 -7.32 21.51 12.97
CA ALA A 202 -7.46 20.69 14.18
C ALA A 202 -7.21 19.20 13.90
N VAL A 203 -7.66 18.66 12.76
CA VAL A 203 -7.35 17.28 12.33
C VAL A 203 -5.85 17.15 12.05
N THR A 204 -5.28 18.13 11.36
CA THR A 204 -3.85 18.17 11.04
C THR A 204 -2.98 18.20 12.29
N ALA A 205 -3.33 19.01 13.28
CA ALA A 205 -2.63 19.09 14.57
C ALA A 205 -2.65 17.73 15.29
N ARG A 206 -3.83 17.10 15.40
CA ARG A 206 -3.95 15.77 16.03
C ARG A 206 -3.09 14.71 15.35
N LEU A 207 -3.06 14.67 14.01
CA LEU A 207 -2.19 13.75 13.27
C LEU A 207 -0.72 13.96 13.60
N ARG A 208 -0.28 15.23 13.64
CA ARG A 208 1.11 15.58 13.95
C ARG A 208 1.48 15.22 15.38
N ASP A 209 0.64 15.57 16.34
CA ASP A 209 0.86 15.25 17.75
C ASP A 209 0.98 13.73 17.93
N ARG A 210 0.12 12.96 17.28
CA ARG A 210 0.10 11.51 17.40
C ARG A 210 1.25 10.79 16.70
N LEU A 211 1.65 11.25 15.52
CA LEU A 211 2.61 10.52 14.67
C LEU A 211 4.04 11.08 14.73
N LEU A 212 4.24 12.27 15.29
CA LEU A 212 5.57 12.90 15.42
C LEU A 212 6.02 13.07 16.86
N ALA A 213 5.11 13.06 17.85
CA ALA A 213 5.54 13.07 19.25
C ALA A 213 6.04 11.67 19.64
N ALA A 214 7.23 11.63 20.23
CA ALA A 214 7.88 10.43 20.76
C ALA A 214 7.67 10.30 22.26
#